data_AF-A0A932HGS1-F1
#
_entry.id   AF-A0A932HGS1-F1
#
_cell.length_a   1.000
_cell.length_b   1.000
_cell.length_c   1.000
_cell.angle_alpha   90.00
_cell.angle_beta   90.00
_cell.angle_gamma   90.00
#
_symmetry.space_group_name_H-M   'P 1'
#
loop_
_entity.id
_entity.type
_entity.pdbx_description
1 polymer ?
#
loop_
_entity_poly.entity_id
_entity_poly.type
_entity_poly.pdbx_seq_one_letter_code
_entity_poly.pdbx_strand_id
1 'polypeptide(L)'
;MRPPYPAAAAVFALVLALYVVTIAPTTQFWDTSEYIAAAKALGIPHPPGNPLFVPIARVWGMLPLAAHYALRINLLAATTTAAAVGFLFLVADRMLVSTTALPRWLRRLAAGAGSLVGAAAFTVWNQATVNEKTYTISLLSITLVMWLAVRWADVTGGTAGTAGTAGSAGLGGSGGTVARTDRYLVLIAYILMLTMGNHLMGLLGAPLVAVYLLWTEPRALGRWQLWAAIGFALLVAASVWAFLPIRAPHFPPINEGEPTTWSALKAVVMREQYQKPLITIRQADF
;
A
#
# COMPACT_ATOMS: atom_id res chain seq x y z
N MET A 1 4.05 19.60 -14.60
CA MET A 1 2.76 20.14 -14.10
C MET A 1 2.70 19.98 -12.59
N ARG A 2 2.19 20.95 -11.83
CA ARG A 2 2.00 20.78 -10.37
C ARG A 2 0.83 19.82 -10.11
N PRO A 3 0.98 18.76 -9.30
CA PRO A 3 -0.11 17.86 -8.95
C PRO A 3 -1.27 18.59 -8.26
N PRO A 4 -2.54 18.25 -8.54
CA PRO A 4 -3.69 18.90 -7.93
C PRO A 4 -4.01 18.32 -6.54
N TYR A 5 -3.08 18.43 -5.58
CA TYR A 5 -3.26 17.93 -4.21
C TYR A 5 -4.54 18.43 -3.51
N PRO A 6 -4.98 19.70 -3.67
CA PRO A 6 -6.25 20.14 -3.08
C PRO A 6 -7.47 19.38 -3.64
N ALA A 7 -7.47 19.04 -4.92
CA ALA A 7 -8.55 18.25 -5.52
C ALA A 7 -8.49 16.79 -5.03
N ALA A 8 -7.31 16.23 -4.85
CA ALA A 8 -7.14 14.91 -4.25
C ALA A 8 -7.65 14.86 -2.80
N ALA A 9 -7.39 15.92 -2.02
CA ALA A 9 -7.91 16.05 -0.67
C ALA A 9 -9.45 16.20 -0.64
N ALA A 10 -10.04 16.89 -1.63
CA ALA A 10 -11.49 16.96 -1.78
C ALA A 10 -12.10 15.58 -2.12
N VAL A 11 -11.46 14.81 -3.02
CA VAL A 11 -11.87 13.42 -3.33
C VAL A 11 -11.78 12.55 -2.09
N PHE A 12 -10.66 12.62 -1.35
CA PHE A 12 -10.49 11.93 -0.07
C PHE A 12 -11.62 12.26 0.91
N ALA A 13 -11.93 13.54 1.13
CA ALA A 13 -12.95 13.97 2.08
C ALA A 13 -14.35 13.49 1.67
N LEU A 14 -14.68 13.58 0.38
CA LEU A 14 -15.96 13.12 -0.16
C LEU A 14 -16.14 11.60 0.00
N VAL A 15 -15.11 10.82 -0.33
CA VAL A 15 -15.14 9.36 -0.20
C VAL A 15 -15.16 8.94 1.27
N LEU A 16 -14.42 9.62 2.13
CA LEU A 16 -14.45 9.37 3.56
C LEU A 16 -15.84 9.65 4.13
N ALA A 17 -16.49 10.75 3.74
CA ALA A 17 -17.85 11.06 4.17
C ALA A 17 -18.84 9.97 3.73
N LEU A 18 -18.75 9.51 2.47
CA LEU A 18 -19.54 8.37 1.97
C LEU A 18 -19.32 7.13 2.85
N TYR A 19 -18.08 6.73 3.06
CA TYR A 19 -17.77 5.53 3.85
C TYR A 19 -18.23 5.65 5.30
N VAL A 20 -18.04 6.81 5.94
CA VAL A 20 -18.49 7.05 7.33
C VAL A 20 -20.00 6.93 7.45
N VAL A 21 -20.78 7.47 6.49
CA VAL A 21 -22.25 7.37 6.51
C VAL A 21 -22.72 5.93 6.29
N THR A 22 -21.96 5.11 5.54
CA THR A 22 -22.31 3.71 5.25
C THR A 22 -21.54 2.69 6.08
N ILE A 23 -20.83 3.12 7.13
CA ILE A 23 -19.91 2.25 7.88
C ILE A 23 -20.68 1.30 8.79
N ALA A 24 -20.20 0.06 8.94
CA ALA A 24 -20.72 -0.83 9.97
C ALA A 24 -20.39 -0.25 11.36
N PRO A 25 -21.38 -0.11 12.27
CA PRO A 25 -21.14 0.45 13.61
C PRO A 25 -20.37 -0.53 14.53
N THR A 26 -20.37 -1.81 14.18
CA THR A 26 -19.79 -2.91 14.97
C THR A 26 -18.97 -3.84 14.07
N THR A 27 -18.61 -5.01 14.60
CA THR A 27 -18.07 -6.11 13.79
C THR A 27 -19.10 -6.67 12.80
N GLN A 28 -18.62 -7.40 11.80
CA GLN A 28 -19.38 -8.09 10.75
C GLN A 28 -18.82 -9.51 10.54
N PHE A 29 -19.45 -10.29 9.65
CA PHE A 29 -19.04 -11.65 9.28
C PHE A 29 -17.62 -11.67 8.68
N TRP A 30 -17.02 -12.86 8.60
CA TRP A 30 -15.65 -13.09 8.11
C TRP A 30 -14.56 -12.56 9.07
N ASP A 31 -13.38 -12.24 8.55
CA ASP A 31 -12.18 -11.87 9.30
C ASP A 31 -12.30 -10.54 10.07
N THR A 32 -13.34 -9.74 9.84
CA THR A 32 -13.51 -8.43 10.51
C THR A 32 -13.47 -8.54 12.03
N SER A 33 -14.17 -9.52 12.61
CA SER A 33 -14.23 -9.71 14.07
C SER A 33 -12.87 -10.08 14.64
N GLU A 34 -12.19 -11.00 13.98
CA GLU A 34 -10.86 -11.47 14.34
C GLU A 34 -9.84 -10.32 14.30
N TYR A 35 -9.76 -9.55 13.21
CA TYR A 35 -8.82 -8.44 13.11
C TYR A 35 -9.13 -7.31 14.11
N ILE A 36 -10.39 -7.02 14.41
CA ILE A 36 -10.76 -6.04 15.44
C ILE A 36 -10.33 -6.54 16.82
N ALA A 37 -10.56 -7.82 17.13
CA ALA A 37 -10.17 -8.42 18.41
C ALA A 37 -8.64 -8.52 18.54
N ALA A 38 -7.94 -8.92 17.47
CA ALA A 38 -6.48 -8.98 17.42
C ALA A 38 -5.88 -7.59 17.59
N ALA A 39 -6.41 -6.56 16.91
CA ALA A 39 -6.00 -5.17 17.15
C ALA A 39 -6.22 -4.75 18.62
N LYS A 40 -7.34 -5.13 19.23
CA LYS A 40 -7.65 -4.77 20.64
C LYS A 40 -6.76 -5.50 21.64
N ALA A 41 -6.41 -6.75 21.38
CA ALA A 41 -5.57 -7.57 22.26
C ALA A 41 -4.06 -7.47 21.92
N LEU A 42 -3.73 -6.72 20.87
CA LEU A 42 -2.41 -6.77 20.22
C LEU A 42 -2.04 -8.24 19.90
N GLY A 43 -2.97 -9.02 19.36
CA GLY A 43 -2.81 -10.45 19.07
C GLY A 43 -2.20 -10.75 17.69
N ILE A 44 -2.11 -12.02 17.35
CA ILE A 44 -1.65 -12.52 16.06
C ILE A 44 -2.83 -13.23 15.39
N PRO A 45 -3.49 -12.60 14.39
CA PRO A 45 -4.57 -13.23 13.63
C PRO A 45 -4.02 -14.35 12.75
N HIS A 46 -4.91 -14.95 11.98
CA HIS A 46 -4.62 -16.04 11.07
C HIS A 46 -3.40 -15.77 10.16
N PRO A 47 -2.66 -16.82 9.75
CA PRO A 47 -1.41 -16.64 9.02
C PRO A 47 -1.57 -15.78 7.74
N PRO A 48 -0.66 -14.81 7.50
CA PRO A 48 0.66 -14.70 8.11
C PRO A 48 0.73 -13.81 9.38
N GLY A 49 -0.39 -13.53 10.04
CA GLY A 49 -0.44 -12.78 11.30
C GLY A 49 -0.30 -11.25 11.16
N ASN A 50 -0.15 -10.76 9.94
CA ASN A 50 -0.23 -9.34 9.53
C ASN A 50 0.52 -8.39 10.49
N PRO A 51 1.85 -8.60 10.69
CA PRO A 51 2.66 -7.88 11.68
C PRO A 51 2.72 -6.36 11.50
N LEU A 52 2.35 -5.82 10.33
CA LEU A 52 2.17 -4.38 10.12
C LEU A 52 0.77 -3.89 10.51
N PHE A 53 -0.27 -4.64 10.13
CA PHE A 53 -1.65 -4.22 10.33
C PHE A 53 -1.96 -4.08 11.82
N VAL A 54 -1.63 -5.09 12.62
CA VAL A 54 -2.05 -5.17 14.03
C VAL A 54 -1.50 -4.00 14.86
N PRO A 55 -0.21 -3.65 14.80
CA PRO A 55 0.31 -2.46 15.50
C PRO A 55 -0.35 -1.16 15.06
N ILE A 56 -0.56 -0.95 13.74
CA ILE A 56 -1.24 0.25 13.22
C ILE A 56 -2.66 0.33 13.78
N ALA A 57 -3.40 -0.78 13.68
CA ALA A 57 -4.78 -0.87 14.15
C ALA A 57 -4.89 -0.70 15.67
N ARG A 58 -3.92 -1.21 16.43
CA ARG A 58 -3.84 -0.98 17.88
C ARG A 58 -3.71 0.50 18.20
N VAL A 59 -2.74 1.18 17.61
CA VAL A 59 -2.48 2.61 17.86
C VAL A 59 -3.68 3.44 17.44
N TRP A 60 -4.23 3.19 16.26
CA TRP A 60 -5.43 3.88 15.79
C TRP A 60 -6.65 3.66 16.71
N GLY A 61 -6.87 2.42 17.16
CA GLY A 61 -7.98 2.07 18.04
C GLY A 61 -7.92 2.73 19.43
N MET A 62 -6.74 3.22 19.85
CA MET A 62 -6.58 3.97 21.10
C MET A 62 -7.05 5.42 20.98
N LEU A 63 -7.16 5.97 19.76
CA LEU A 63 -7.67 7.31 19.54
C LEU A 63 -9.17 7.41 19.92
N PRO A 64 -9.61 8.49 20.59
CA PRO A 64 -11.00 8.66 21.03
C PRO A 64 -11.92 9.13 19.88
N LEU A 65 -11.86 8.45 18.72
CA LEU A 65 -12.63 8.82 17.52
C LEU A 65 -14.11 8.38 17.58
N ALA A 66 -14.43 7.40 18.41
CA ALA A 66 -15.76 6.85 18.59
C ALA A 66 -15.90 6.13 19.94
N ALA A 67 -17.13 5.91 20.42
CA ALA A 67 -17.39 5.20 21.68
C ALA A 67 -16.92 3.73 21.63
N HIS A 68 -17.24 3.01 20.55
CA HIS A 68 -16.92 1.59 20.41
C HIS A 68 -15.58 1.36 19.70
N TYR A 69 -14.76 0.44 20.22
CA TYR A 69 -13.47 0.10 19.62
C TYR A 69 -13.61 -0.43 18.18
N ALA A 70 -14.63 -1.24 17.91
CA ALA A 70 -14.91 -1.76 16.56
C ALA A 70 -15.11 -0.64 15.53
N LEU A 71 -15.89 0.38 15.88
CA LEU A 71 -16.11 1.54 15.00
C LEU A 71 -14.80 2.30 14.73
N ARG A 72 -13.89 2.42 15.71
CA ARG A 72 -12.57 3.04 15.49
C ARG A 72 -11.75 2.26 14.46
N ILE A 73 -11.76 0.94 14.50
CA ILE A 73 -11.07 0.11 13.52
C ILE A 73 -11.75 0.17 12.14
N ASN A 74 -13.08 0.23 12.09
CA ASN A 74 -13.77 0.46 10.82
C ASN A 74 -13.41 1.85 10.25
N LEU A 75 -13.29 2.89 11.09
CA LEU A 75 -12.83 4.21 10.65
C LEU A 75 -11.40 4.20 10.10
N LEU A 76 -10.52 3.33 10.61
CA LEU A 76 -9.19 3.12 10.00
C LEU A 76 -9.34 2.62 8.56
N ALA A 77 -10.13 1.57 8.35
CA ALA A 77 -10.39 0.97 7.04
C ALA A 77 -11.03 1.98 6.05
N ALA A 78 -11.98 2.78 6.51
CA ALA A 78 -12.59 3.85 5.72
C ALA A 78 -11.56 4.94 5.35
N THR A 79 -10.72 5.35 6.31
CA THR A 79 -9.72 6.40 6.11
C THR A 79 -8.61 5.97 5.15
N THR A 80 -8.05 4.78 5.33
CA THR A 80 -6.99 4.25 4.46
C THR A 80 -7.50 4.03 3.04
N THR A 81 -8.73 3.54 2.87
CA THR A 81 -9.35 3.38 1.56
C THR A 81 -9.63 4.73 0.89
N ALA A 82 -10.19 5.70 1.63
CA ALA A 82 -10.41 7.05 1.09
C ALA A 82 -9.09 7.70 0.65
N ALA A 83 -8.01 7.50 1.41
CA ALA A 83 -6.68 8.00 1.06
C ALA A 83 -6.16 7.32 -0.22
N ALA A 84 -6.39 6.02 -0.37
CA ALA A 84 -6.06 5.27 -1.59
C ALA A 84 -6.78 5.84 -2.81
N VAL A 85 -8.07 6.17 -2.68
CA VAL A 85 -8.85 6.79 -3.76
C VAL A 85 -8.33 8.20 -4.10
N GLY A 86 -7.87 8.97 -3.11
CA GLY A 86 -7.19 10.24 -3.34
C GLY A 86 -5.90 10.10 -4.18
N PHE A 87 -5.09 9.07 -3.92
CA PHE A 87 -3.92 8.76 -4.74
C PHE A 87 -4.30 8.25 -6.14
N LEU A 88 -5.35 7.42 -6.24
CA LEU A 88 -5.88 6.97 -7.52
C LEU A 88 -6.33 8.16 -8.39
N PHE A 89 -6.98 9.16 -7.81
CA PHE A 89 -7.32 10.40 -8.50
C PHE A 89 -6.08 11.12 -9.06
N LEU A 90 -4.99 11.21 -8.28
CA LEU A 90 -3.75 11.84 -8.74
C LEU A 90 -3.12 11.08 -9.91
N VAL A 91 -3.14 9.75 -9.86
CA VAL A 91 -2.68 8.90 -10.96
C VAL A 91 -3.57 9.11 -12.20
N ALA A 92 -4.89 9.02 -12.05
CA ALA A 92 -5.84 9.17 -13.15
C ALA A 92 -5.74 10.56 -13.81
N ASP A 93 -5.72 11.64 -13.03
CA ASP A 93 -5.55 13.01 -13.53
C ASP A 93 -4.26 13.11 -14.35
N ARG A 94 -3.15 12.56 -13.86
CA ARG A 94 -1.85 12.61 -14.54
C ARG A 94 -1.81 11.75 -15.81
N MET A 95 -2.45 10.59 -15.84
CA MET A 95 -2.54 9.74 -17.04
C MET A 95 -3.37 10.42 -18.15
N LEU A 96 -4.45 11.12 -17.78
CA LEU A 96 -5.29 11.83 -18.75
C LEU A 96 -4.59 13.02 -19.42
N VAL A 97 -3.48 13.53 -18.84
CA VAL A 97 -2.66 14.58 -19.49
C VAL A 97 -2.06 14.08 -20.79
N SER A 98 -1.63 12.81 -20.83
CA SER A 98 -0.95 12.23 -22.00
C SER A 98 -1.91 11.65 -23.04
N THR A 99 -3.20 11.44 -22.69
CA THR A 99 -4.15 10.73 -23.55
C THR A 99 -5.28 11.59 -24.06
N THR A 100 -5.49 12.79 -23.52
CA THR A 100 -6.63 13.64 -23.89
C THR A 100 -6.24 15.11 -24.03
N ALA A 101 -6.91 15.83 -24.92
CA ALA A 101 -6.80 17.28 -25.07
C ALA A 101 -7.82 18.05 -24.18
N LEU A 102 -8.34 17.41 -23.13
CA LEU A 102 -9.38 17.99 -22.28
C LEU A 102 -8.85 19.20 -21.50
N PRO A 103 -9.67 20.27 -21.34
CA PRO A 103 -9.29 21.37 -20.47
C PRO A 103 -9.14 20.87 -19.03
N ARG A 104 -8.28 21.56 -18.25
CA ARG A 104 -7.84 21.10 -16.92
C ARG A 104 -8.98 20.74 -15.97
N TRP A 105 -10.08 21.50 -15.99
CA TRP A 105 -11.23 21.29 -15.12
C TRP A 105 -11.99 20.00 -15.50
N LEU A 106 -12.24 19.76 -16.79
CA LEU A 106 -12.96 18.59 -17.28
C LEU A 106 -12.15 17.30 -17.07
N ARG A 107 -10.83 17.37 -17.27
CA ARG A 107 -9.92 16.26 -16.96
C ARG A 107 -9.97 15.86 -15.48
N ARG A 108 -9.99 16.84 -14.57
CA ARG A 108 -10.12 16.60 -13.12
C ARG A 108 -11.49 16.04 -12.77
N LEU A 109 -12.56 16.53 -13.40
CA LEU A 109 -13.89 15.95 -13.22
C LEU A 109 -13.94 14.49 -13.68
N ALA A 110 -13.35 14.16 -14.84
CA ALA A 110 -13.28 12.79 -15.33
C ALA A 110 -12.47 11.86 -14.39
N ALA A 111 -11.29 12.31 -13.94
CA ALA A 111 -10.49 11.57 -12.97
C ALA A 111 -11.23 11.39 -11.64
N GLY A 112 -11.92 12.42 -11.17
CA GLY A 112 -12.73 12.39 -9.95
C GLY A 112 -13.90 11.42 -10.06
N ALA A 113 -14.66 11.49 -11.16
CA ALA A 113 -15.78 10.59 -11.44
C ALA A 113 -15.31 9.12 -11.49
N GLY A 114 -14.22 8.82 -12.21
CA GLY A 114 -13.66 7.46 -12.25
C GLY A 114 -13.20 6.96 -10.88
N SER A 115 -12.59 7.83 -10.07
CA SER A 115 -12.17 7.51 -8.72
C SER A 115 -13.37 7.23 -7.79
N LEU A 116 -14.45 8.00 -7.91
CA LEU A 116 -15.69 7.81 -7.14
C LEU A 116 -16.41 6.52 -7.53
N VAL A 117 -16.47 6.18 -8.83
CA VAL A 117 -17.01 4.89 -9.30
C VAL A 117 -16.19 3.74 -8.71
N GLY A 118 -14.85 3.84 -8.74
CA GLY A 118 -13.98 2.85 -8.11
C GLY A 118 -14.18 2.72 -6.60
N ALA A 119 -14.39 3.85 -5.90
CA ALA A 119 -14.65 3.88 -4.47
C ALA A 119 -15.98 3.23 -4.08
N ALA A 120 -17.01 3.40 -4.91
CA ALA A 120 -18.35 2.85 -4.70
C ALA A 120 -18.53 1.42 -5.23
N ALA A 121 -17.55 0.90 -5.99
CA ALA A 121 -17.59 -0.47 -6.47
C ALA A 121 -17.68 -1.46 -5.30
N PHE A 122 -18.55 -2.47 -5.42
CA PHE A 122 -18.94 -3.36 -4.32
C PHE A 122 -17.74 -3.87 -3.50
N THR A 123 -16.70 -4.41 -4.16
CA THR A 123 -15.51 -4.93 -3.45
C THR A 123 -14.78 -3.85 -2.67
N VAL A 124 -14.56 -2.66 -3.24
CA VAL A 124 -13.80 -1.59 -2.57
C VAL A 124 -14.62 -1.00 -1.43
N TRP A 125 -15.88 -0.68 -1.69
CA TRP A 125 -16.81 -0.16 -0.69
C TRP A 125 -16.97 -1.14 0.48
N ASN A 126 -17.23 -2.41 0.19
CA ASN A 126 -17.49 -3.42 1.22
C ASN A 126 -16.24 -3.68 2.08
N GLN A 127 -15.03 -3.65 1.51
CA GLN A 127 -13.79 -3.75 2.30
C GLN A 127 -13.55 -2.49 3.16
N ALA A 128 -13.96 -1.30 2.68
CA ALA A 128 -13.84 -0.06 3.43
C ALA A 128 -14.81 0.05 4.61
N THR A 129 -16.02 -0.52 4.49
CA THR A 129 -17.14 -0.26 5.41
C THR A 129 -17.51 -1.45 6.29
N VAL A 130 -17.25 -2.70 5.86
CA VAL A 130 -17.78 -3.93 6.48
C VAL A 130 -16.66 -4.95 6.73
N ASN A 131 -15.95 -5.36 5.67
CA ASN A 131 -15.15 -6.58 5.60
C ASN A 131 -13.66 -6.40 5.97
N GLU A 132 -12.85 -7.40 5.61
CA GLU A 132 -11.43 -7.59 5.93
C GLU A 132 -10.61 -6.28 5.93
N LYS A 133 -9.90 -6.05 7.04
CA LYS A 133 -9.31 -4.75 7.33
C LYS A 133 -7.95 -4.53 6.67
N THR A 134 -7.24 -5.60 6.32
CA THR A 134 -5.88 -5.56 5.76
C THR A 134 -5.84 -5.10 4.30
N TYR A 135 -6.88 -5.36 3.50
CA TYR A 135 -6.91 -4.92 2.09
C TYR A 135 -6.92 -3.41 1.94
N THR A 136 -7.49 -2.67 2.91
CA THR A 136 -7.57 -1.21 2.84
C THR A 136 -6.18 -0.56 2.89
N ILE A 137 -5.29 -1.06 3.75
CA ILE A 137 -3.88 -0.64 3.80
C ILE A 137 -3.14 -1.10 2.53
N SER A 138 -3.44 -2.29 2.02
CA SER A 138 -2.82 -2.77 0.76
C SER A 138 -3.19 -1.88 -0.42
N LEU A 139 -4.45 -1.48 -0.53
CA LEU A 139 -4.93 -0.60 -1.60
C LEU A 139 -4.29 0.79 -1.50
N LEU A 140 -4.13 1.32 -0.28
CA LEU A 140 -3.36 2.53 -0.02
C LEU A 140 -1.90 2.39 -0.48
N SER A 141 -1.24 1.29 -0.10
CA SER A 141 0.15 1.02 -0.51
C SER A 141 0.29 0.97 -2.03
N ILE A 142 -0.59 0.24 -2.73
CA ILE A 142 -0.56 0.11 -4.20
C ILE A 142 -0.74 1.47 -4.87
N THR A 143 -1.78 2.21 -4.50
CA THR A 143 -2.08 3.52 -5.11
C THR A 143 -1.01 4.57 -4.80
N LEU A 144 -0.43 4.54 -3.60
CA LEU A 144 0.72 5.36 -3.22
C LEU A 144 1.96 4.99 -4.05
N VAL A 145 2.28 3.70 -4.19
CA VAL A 145 3.40 3.23 -5.02
C VAL A 145 3.22 3.65 -6.48
N MET A 146 2.01 3.49 -7.04
CA MET A 146 1.70 3.97 -8.39
C MET A 146 1.91 5.48 -8.52
N TRP A 147 1.43 6.24 -7.54
CA TRP A 147 1.63 7.69 -7.53
C TRP A 147 3.12 8.08 -7.43
N LEU A 148 3.90 7.41 -6.57
CA LEU A 148 5.33 7.63 -6.43
C LEU A 148 6.08 7.28 -7.72
N ALA A 149 5.69 6.22 -8.43
CA ALA A 149 6.27 5.84 -9.71
C ALA A 149 6.01 6.93 -10.78
N VAL A 150 4.78 7.43 -10.86
CA VAL A 150 4.41 8.55 -11.73
C VAL A 150 5.21 9.82 -11.37
N ARG A 151 5.38 10.11 -10.07
CA ARG A 151 6.17 11.25 -9.59
C ARG A 151 7.65 11.13 -9.90
N TRP A 152 8.19 9.92 -9.77
CA TRP A 152 9.56 9.63 -10.12
C TRP A 152 9.80 9.93 -11.60
N ALA A 153 8.96 9.42 -12.51
CA ALA A 153 9.12 9.69 -13.94
C ALA A 153 8.86 11.14 -14.35
N ASP A 154 7.94 11.85 -13.69
CA ASP A 154 7.76 13.29 -13.92
C ASP A 154 9.03 14.09 -13.61
N VAL A 155 9.77 13.68 -12.57
CA VAL A 155 11.04 14.32 -12.19
C VAL A 155 12.15 13.89 -13.14
N THR A 156 12.24 12.60 -13.50
CA THR A 156 13.30 12.09 -14.38
C THR A 156 13.15 12.53 -15.84
N GLY A 157 11.93 12.50 -16.38
CA GLY A 157 11.63 12.98 -17.74
C GLY A 157 11.90 14.49 -17.91
N GLY A 158 11.74 15.27 -16.83
CA GLY A 158 12.12 16.68 -16.81
C GLY A 158 13.63 16.93 -16.92
N THR A 159 14.46 15.98 -16.46
CA THR A 159 15.92 16.04 -16.58
C THR A 159 16.45 15.52 -17.93
N ALA A 160 15.70 14.67 -18.63
CA ALA A 160 16.06 14.19 -19.97
C ALA A 160 15.83 15.26 -21.06
N GLY A 161 14.82 16.11 -20.89
CA GLY A 161 14.49 17.20 -21.83
C GLY A 161 15.51 18.34 -21.91
N THR A 162 16.47 18.40 -20.99
CA THR A 162 17.59 19.38 -21.01
C THR A 162 18.90 18.80 -21.52
N ALA A 163 18.96 17.51 -21.83
CA ALA A 163 20.16 16.84 -22.34
C ALA A 163 20.33 16.97 -23.87
N GLY A 164 19.48 17.74 -24.55
CA GLY A 164 19.51 17.94 -26.01
C GLY A 164 20.35 19.12 -26.51
N THR A 165 20.83 20.02 -25.65
CA THR A 165 21.52 21.26 -26.08
C THR A 165 22.58 21.79 -25.10
N ALA A 166 23.48 20.93 -24.61
CA ALA A 166 24.68 21.44 -23.92
C ALA A 166 25.87 20.52 -24.14
N GLY A 167 26.71 20.88 -25.12
CA GLY A 167 28.09 20.44 -25.18
C GLY A 167 28.88 20.97 -23.98
N SER A 168 29.81 20.14 -23.51
CA SER A 168 31.03 20.49 -22.76
C SER A 168 30.97 21.66 -21.77
N ALA A 169 30.78 21.37 -20.48
CA ALA A 169 31.56 21.95 -19.37
C ALA A 169 31.02 21.48 -18.01
N GLY A 170 31.89 20.96 -17.14
CA GLY A 170 31.63 20.85 -15.69
C GLY A 170 31.80 19.47 -15.08
N LEU A 171 33.04 19.10 -14.76
CA LEU A 171 33.34 18.15 -13.69
C LEU A 171 32.80 18.74 -12.36
N GLY A 172 31.67 18.20 -11.89
CA GLY A 172 31.07 18.55 -10.60
C GLY A 172 29.63 19.05 -10.73
N GLY A 173 28.65 18.22 -10.34
CA GLY A 173 27.30 18.71 -10.03
C GLY A 173 26.09 17.90 -10.53
N SER A 174 26.25 16.88 -11.37
CA SER A 174 25.11 16.08 -11.87
C SER A 174 24.65 14.97 -10.91
N GLY A 175 25.49 14.57 -9.94
CA GLY A 175 25.18 13.52 -8.97
C GLY A 175 24.04 13.89 -8.01
N GLY A 176 23.84 15.17 -7.72
CA GLY A 176 22.84 15.63 -6.74
C GLY A 176 21.39 15.50 -7.21
N THR A 177 21.11 15.69 -8.50
CA THR A 177 19.76 15.62 -9.06
C THR A 177 19.31 14.18 -9.27
N VAL A 178 20.21 13.31 -9.74
CA VAL A 178 19.95 11.87 -9.91
C VAL A 178 19.76 11.19 -8.55
N ALA A 179 20.63 11.46 -7.57
CA ALA A 179 20.46 10.97 -6.21
C ALA A 179 19.17 11.46 -5.54
N ARG A 180 18.71 12.68 -5.87
CA ARG A 180 17.43 13.23 -5.38
C ARG A 180 16.21 12.53 -5.99
N THR A 181 16.35 11.89 -7.15
CA THR A 181 15.25 11.17 -7.81
C THR A 181 15.20 9.70 -7.37
N ASP A 182 16.35 9.10 -7.09
CA ASP A 182 16.48 7.72 -6.59
C ASP A 182 15.72 7.47 -5.27
N ARG A 183 15.51 8.51 -4.45
CA ARG A 183 14.70 8.43 -3.21
C ARG A 183 13.29 7.88 -3.43
N TYR A 184 12.69 8.10 -4.61
CA TYR A 184 11.37 7.56 -4.90
C TYR A 184 11.43 6.04 -5.08
N LEU A 185 12.45 5.52 -5.77
CA LEU A 185 12.64 4.07 -5.93
C LEU A 185 12.95 3.40 -4.60
N VAL A 186 13.76 4.03 -3.75
CA VAL A 186 14.02 3.57 -2.38
C VAL A 186 12.73 3.53 -1.56
N LEU A 187 11.92 4.60 -1.61
CA LEU A 187 10.64 4.66 -0.89
C LEU A 187 9.62 3.64 -1.44
N ILE A 188 9.58 3.42 -2.75
CA ILE A 188 8.73 2.40 -3.36
C ILE A 188 9.15 1.01 -2.87
N ALA A 189 10.45 0.67 -2.92
CA ALA A 189 10.94 -0.60 -2.42
C ALA A 189 10.64 -0.80 -0.92
N TYR A 190 10.82 0.25 -0.12
CA TYR A 190 10.43 0.27 1.29
C TYR A 190 8.95 -0.05 1.49
N ILE A 191 8.04 0.65 0.80
CA ILE A 191 6.59 0.46 0.94
C ILE A 191 6.18 -0.95 0.48
N LEU A 192 6.75 -1.44 -0.63
CA LEU A 192 6.48 -2.79 -1.15
C LEU A 192 6.89 -3.87 -0.13
N MET A 193 8.05 -3.75 0.51
CA MET A 193 8.45 -4.69 1.55
C MET A 193 7.61 -4.54 2.83
N LEU A 194 7.33 -3.29 3.22
CA LEU A 194 6.55 -3.00 4.42
C LEU A 194 5.14 -3.61 4.31
N THR A 195 4.48 -3.42 3.15
CA THR A 195 3.12 -3.93 2.93
C THR A 195 3.05 -5.46 2.88
N MET A 196 4.17 -6.17 2.69
CA MET A 196 4.22 -7.63 2.84
C MET A 196 3.85 -8.05 4.26
N GLY A 197 4.23 -7.26 5.27
CA GLY A 197 3.81 -7.43 6.65
C GLY A 197 2.33 -7.10 6.90
N ASN A 198 1.60 -6.56 5.92
CA ASN A 198 0.16 -6.35 6.00
C ASN A 198 -0.61 -7.38 5.18
N HIS A 199 -0.32 -7.53 3.89
CA HIS A 199 -0.93 -8.52 3.01
C HIS A 199 -0.15 -8.58 1.69
N LEU A 200 0.02 -9.77 1.11
CA LEU A 200 0.81 -9.98 -0.13
C LEU A 200 0.25 -9.22 -1.34
N MET A 201 -1.05 -8.92 -1.35
CA MET A 201 -1.69 -8.09 -2.39
C MET A 201 -0.97 -6.75 -2.59
N GLY A 202 -0.41 -6.15 -1.52
CA GLY A 202 0.31 -4.89 -1.64
C GLY A 202 1.53 -4.95 -2.57
N LEU A 203 2.06 -6.16 -2.86
CA LEU A 203 3.16 -6.38 -3.79
C LEU A 203 2.74 -6.36 -5.26
N LEU A 204 1.44 -6.31 -5.57
CA LEU A 204 0.96 -6.26 -6.96
C LEU A 204 1.45 -5.00 -7.71
N GLY A 205 1.87 -3.96 -7.00
CA GLY A 205 2.52 -2.79 -7.61
C GLY A 205 3.94 -3.06 -8.14
N ALA A 206 4.63 -4.10 -7.64
CA ALA A 206 6.03 -4.34 -7.95
C ALA A 206 6.30 -4.68 -9.44
N PRO A 207 5.55 -5.58 -10.10
CA PRO A 207 5.76 -5.86 -11.53
C PRO A 207 5.54 -4.60 -12.39
N LEU A 208 4.53 -3.79 -12.06
CA LEU A 208 4.25 -2.55 -12.78
C LEU A 208 5.41 -1.56 -12.64
N VAL A 209 5.93 -1.36 -11.42
CA VAL A 209 7.09 -0.49 -11.18
C VAL A 209 8.33 -1.02 -11.90
N ALA A 210 8.56 -2.33 -11.90
CA ALA A 210 9.71 -2.94 -12.58
C ALA A 210 9.65 -2.71 -14.09
N VAL A 211 8.50 -3.00 -14.73
CA VAL A 211 8.29 -2.73 -16.17
C VAL A 211 8.47 -1.24 -16.45
N TYR A 212 7.90 -0.38 -15.61
CA TYR A 212 7.99 1.07 -15.79
C TYR A 212 9.43 1.59 -15.67
N LEU A 213 10.20 1.10 -14.69
CA LEU A 213 11.62 1.42 -14.50
C LEU A 213 12.46 0.96 -15.69
N LEU A 214 12.23 -0.27 -16.17
CA LEU A 214 12.93 -0.83 -17.33
C LEU A 214 12.63 -0.06 -18.62
N TRP A 215 11.39 0.40 -18.79
CA TRP A 215 10.99 1.19 -19.96
C TRP A 215 11.60 2.60 -19.92
N THR A 216 11.56 3.26 -18.76
CA THR A 216 11.88 4.69 -18.66
C THR A 216 13.35 4.98 -18.36
N GLU A 217 13.98 4.24 -17.44
CA GLU A 217 15.36 4.48 -17.00
C GLU A 217 16.11 3.19 -16.63
N PRO A 218 16.41 2.31 -17.60
CA PRO A 218 17.11 1.05 -17.34
C PRO A 218 18.52 1.26 -16.76
N ARG A 219 19.13 2.44 -16.98
CA ARG A 219 20.45 2.80 -16.42
C ARG A 219 20.46 2.88 -14.90
N ALA A 220 19.30 3.05 -14.25
CA ALA A 220 19.20 3.04 -12.79
C ALA A 220 19.69 1.71 -12.19
N LEU A 221 19.56 0.59 -12.93
CA LEU A 221 19.98 -0.73 -12.48
C LEU A 221 21.50 -0.86 -12.29
N GLY A 222 22.31 -0.02 -12.94
CA GLY A 222 23.78 -0.04 -12.79
C GLY A 222 24.28 0.72 -11.57
N ARG A 223 23.41 1.39 -10.81
CA ARG A 223 23.80 2.29 -9.71
C ARG A 223 23.91 1.52 -8.40
N TRP A 224 25.11 1.12 -8.00
CA TRP A 224 25.30 0.36 -6.76
C TRP A 224 24.82 1.10 -5.51
N GLN A 225 24.93 2.44 -5.46
CA GLN A 225 24.43 3.22 -4.32
C GLN A 225 22.90 3.12 -4.16
N LEU A 226 22.16 3.05 -5.28
CA LEU A 226 20.71 2.84 -5.26
C LEU A 226 20.39 1.48 -4.65
N TRP A 227 21.10 0.43 -5.05
CA TRP A 227 20.92 -0.92 -4.50
C TRP A 227 21.30 -1.02 -3.03
N ALA A 228 22.36 -0.36 -2.59
CA ALA A 228 22.71 -0.28 -1.17
C ALA A 228 21.61 0.42 -0.36
N ALA A 229 21.06 1.53 -0.86
CA ALA A 229 19.95 2.24 -0.22
C ALA A 229 18.65 1.41 -0.21
N ILE A 230 18.32 0.73 -1.32
CA ILE A 230 17.20 -0.20 -1.39
C ILE A 230 17.40 -1.34 -0.38
N GLY A 231 18.58 -1.97 -0.34
CA GLY A 231 18.89 -3.05 0.59
C GLY A 231 18.69 -2.64 2.04
N PHE A 232 19.20 -1.47 2.42
CA PHE A 232 18.96 -0.91 3.76
C PHE A 232 17.47 -0.67 4.01
N ALA A 233 16.74 -0.06 3.06
CA ALA A 233 15.32 0.19 3.20
C ALA A 233 14.49 -1.10 3.32
N LEU A 234 14.84 -2.15 2.57
CA LEU A 234 14.21 -3.46 2.67
C LEU A 234 14.44 -4.09 4.05
N LEU A 235 15.65 -3.99 4.61
CA LEU A 235 15.95 -4.46 5.97
C LEU A 235 15.13 -3.72 7.02
N VAL A 236 15.04 -2.39 6.91
CA VAL A 236 14.22 -1.58 7.83
C VAL A 236 12.74 -1.96 7.70
N ALA A 237 12.22 -2.13 6.48
CA ALA A 237 10.84 -2.55 6.27
C ALA A 237 10.57 -3.97 6.79
N ALA A 238 11.52 -4.90 6.61
CA ALA A 238 11.43 -6.27 7.09
C ALA A 238 11.39 -6.36 8.62
N SER A 239 11.94 -5.37 9.34
CA SER A 239 11.93 -5.34 10.80
C SER A 239 10.53 -5.44 11.41
N VAL A 240 9.47 -5.05 10.69
CA VAL A 240 8.09 -5.21 11.15
C VAL A 240 7.75 -6.67 11.47
N TRP A 241 8.36 -7.63 10.76
CA TRP A 241 8.14 -9.06 10.99
C TRP A 241 8.66 -9.56 12.34
N ALA A 242 9.56 -8.81 13.00
CA ALA A 242 9.96 -9.10 14.37
C ALA A 242 8.79 -9.04 15.36
N PHE A 243 7.68 -8.39 14.99
CA PHE A 243 6.45 -8.39 15.78
C PHE A 243 5.99 -9.81 16.14
N LEU A 244 6.06 -10.78 15.22
CA LEU A 244 5.57 -12.15 15.48
C LEU A 244 6.37 -12.87 16.58
N PRO A 245 7.70 -13.07 16.46
CA PRO A 245 8.48 -13.75 17.49
C PRO A 245 8.57 -12.96 18.80
N ILE A 246 8.40 -11.63 18.77
CA ILE A 246 8.33 -10.83 19.98
C ILE A 246 6.98 -11.00 20.67
N ARG A 247 5.86 -10.97 19.94
CA ARG A 247 4.52 -10.92 20.53
C ARG A 247 3.97 -12.28 20.92
N ALA A 248 4.26 -13.33 20.16
CA ALA A 248 3.71 -14.66 20.36
C ALA A 248 4.02 -15.26 21.75
N PRO A 249 5.24 -15.13 22.32
CA PRO A 249 5.58 -15.69 23.64
C PRO A 249 4.87 -15.02 24.83
N HIS A 250 4.18 -13.90 24.60
CA HIS A 250 3.33 -13.25 25.60
C HIS A 250 1.88 -13.74 25.56
N PHE A 251 1.61 -14.86 24.87
CA PHE A 251 0.32 -15.56 24.81
C PHE A 251 -0.90 -14.64 24.72
N PRO A 252 -1.01 -13.83 23.65
CA PRO A 252 -2.23 -13.04 23.41
C PRO A 252 -3.46 -13.95 23.36
N PRO A 253 -4.66 -13.44 23.72
CA PRO A 253 -5.93 -14.15 23.52
C PRO A 253 -6.16 -14.67 22.08
N ILE A 254 -5.61 -13.97 21.08
CA ILE A 254 -5.58 -14.42 19.69
C ILE A 254 -4.11 -14.60 19.31
N ASN A 255 -3.67 -15.83 19.10
CA ASN A 255 -2.28 -16.20 18.81
C ASN A 255 -2.22 -17.33 17.78
N GLU A 256 -2.80 -17.09 16.60
CA GLU A 256 -2.96 -18.14 15.60
C GLU A 256 -1.63 -18.65 15.05
N GLY A 257 -1.52 -19.98 14.93
CA GLY A 257 -0.29 -20.67 14.57
C GLY A 257 0.83 -20.64 15.61
N GLU A 258 0.62 -19.92 16.73
CA GLU A 258 1.52 -19.81 17.88
C GLU A 258 3.02 -19.78 17.49
N PRO A 259 3.49 -18.71 16.82
CA PRO A 259 4.86 -18.64 16.28
C PRO A 259 5.92 -18.36 17.37
N THR A 260 5.94 -19.18 18.42
CA THR A 260 6.85 -19.12 19.58
C THR A 260 8.17 -19.87 19.35
N THR A 261 8.21 -20.73 18.34
CA THR A 261 9.41 -21.47 17.90
C THR A 261 9.77 -21.10 16.46
N TRP A 262 11.02 -21.36 16.05
CA TRP A 262 11.43 -21.09 14.67
C TRP A 262 10.61 -21.87 13.63
N SER A 263 10.27 -23.13 13.92
CA SER A 263 9.43 -23.96 13.05
C SER A 263 8.02 -23.39 12.92
N ALA A 264 7.39 -23.02 14.04
CA ALA A 264 6.06 -22.42 14.03
C ALA A 264 6.05 -21.05 13.33
N LEU A 265 7.05 -20.20 13.61
CA LEU A 265 7.23 -18.93 12.91
C LEU A 265 7.35 -19.14 11.40
N LYS A 266 8.21 -20.06 10.96
CA LYS A 266 8.35 -20.39 9.54
C LYS A 266 7.02 -20.84 8.94
N ALA A 267 6.28 -21.72 9.62
CA ALA A 267 4.98 -22.21 9.15
C ALA A 267 3.96 -21.07 8.98
N VAL A 268 3.87 -20.16 9.95
CA VAL A 268 3.00 -18.96 9.88
C VAL A 268 3.40 -18.03 8.74
N VAL A 269 4.68 -17.68 8.62
CA VAL A 269 5.17 -16.78 7.56
C VAL A 269 4.96 -17.38 6.18
N MET A 270 5.24 -18.68 6.02
CA MET A 270 5.10 -19.40 4.74
C MET A 270 3.68 -19.86 4.46
N ARG A 271 2.73 -19.58 5.37
CA ARG A 271 1.31 -19.95 5.23
C ARG A 271 1.14 -21.45 4.95
N GLU A 272 1.93 -22.29 5.62
CA GLU A 272 1.92 -23.76 5.42
C GLU A 272 0.53 -24.35 5.69
N GLN A 273 -0.24 -23.71 6.58
CA GLN A 273 -1.62 -24.08 6.92
C GLN A 273 -2.61 -23.94 5.75
N TYR A 274 -2.28 -23.15 4.73
CA TYR A 274 -3.15 -22.86 3.59
C TYR A 274 -2.66 -23.49 2.29
N GLN A 275 -1.60 -24.33 2.34
CA GLN A 275 -1.06 -24.95 1.15
C GLN A 275 -2.13 -25.80 0.47
N LYS A 276 -2.37 -25.52 -0.81
CA LYS A 276 -3.25 -26.31 -1.65
C LYS A 276 -2.38 -27.26 -2.48
N PRO A 277 -2.84 -28.50 -2.72
CA PRO A 277 -2.23 -29.36 -3.72
C PRO A 277 -2.15 -28.66 -5.08
N LEU A 278 -1.19 -29.08 -5.91
CA LEU A 278 -1.02 -28.55 -7.26
C LEU A 278 -2.32 -28.67 -8.05
N ILE A 279 -2.56 -27.74 -8.97
CA ILE A 279 -3.75 -27.74 -9.85
C ILE A 279 -3.83 -29.03 -10.69
N THR A 280 -2.70 -29.69 -10.91
CA THR A 280 -2.60 -30.98 -11.59
C THR A 280 -3.05 -32.17 -10.73
N ILE A 281 -3.12 -31.99 -9.41
CA ILE A 281 -3.54 -33.03 -8.47
C ILE A 281 -5.04 -32.89 -8.25
N ARG A 282 -5.80 -33.84 -8.82
CA ARG A 282 -7.23 -33.96 -8.58
C ARG A 282 -7.47 -34.30 -7.10
N GLN A 283 -8.39 -33.58 -6.46
CA GLN A 283 -8.72 -33.74 -5.03
C GLN A 283 -10.05 -34.47 -4.77
N ALA A 284 -10.76 -34.84 -5.84
CA ALA A 284 -12.06 -35.50 -5.74
C ALA A 284 -12.08 -36.77 -6.60
N ASP A 285 -12.48 -37.88 -5.98
CA ASP A 285 -12.72 -39.15 -6.65
C ASP A 285 -14.14 -39.17 -7.22
N PHE A 286 -14.25 -39.27 -8.54
CA PHE A 286 -15.43 -39.72 -9.26
C PHE A 286 -14.98 -40.55 -10.45
#